data_AF-A0A522PFF5-F1
#
_entry.id   AF-A0A522PFF5-F1
#
_cell.length_a   1.000
_cell.length_b   1.000
_cell.length_c   1.000
_cell.angle_alpha   90.00
_cell.angle_beta   90.00
_cell.angle_gamma   90.00
#
_symmetry.space_group_name_H-M   'P 1'
#
loop_
_entity.id
_entity.type
_entity.pdbx_description
1 polymer ?
#
loop_
_entity_poly.entity_id
_entity_poly.type
_entity_poly.pdbx_seq_one_letter_code
_entity_poly.pdbx_strand_id
1 'polypeptide(L)'
;MTCQKCHTAIPHLNAFGQFFLANGYRIPGVEPGPAFPVAIKANFAYTSEPDPAGLPKAVVDEVEVFLAGLAGPRTNYFFEQYVVDGGNRGLTRDAWVNYRATPAAARVPVWLQAGSFTLPLPVDPETFRESAQHYTVFDQTIGNNPFNFFDPKIGLQVGVGSILQGTSLRVFAGPGHDRQSGLPTVGTDVMGYGQQVIGPFTLSLYRYEGARPDVADLLDRFSRQGYGFTYASGRWTSESVLQTGWDSSVNGLGFASSGGFTQLRYEIGPRLFALARYEGTNDTAGFARDGVLLLGMRVTHNARFTVEDIIQHVPQTKHTLNAQYTVGY
;
A
#
# COMPACT_ATOMS: atom_id res chain seq x y z
N MET A 1 -16.29 -16.04 -11.21
CA MET A 1 -16.85 -14.68 -10.98
C MET A 1 -16.31 -13.76 -12.06
N THR A 2 -16.99 -12.66 -12.38
CA THR A 2 -16.44 -11.64 -13.29
C THR A 2 -15.93 -10.46 -12.47
N CYS A 3 -14.97 -9.69 -12.99
CA CYS A 3 -14.37 -8.54 -12.29
C CYS A 3 -15.43 -7.51 -11.85
N GLN A 4 -16.53 -7.37 -12.59
CA GLN A 4 -17.62 -6.45 -12.26
C GLN A 4 -18.36 -6.81 -10.96
N LYS A 5 -18.28 -8.07 -10.50
CA LYS A 5 -18.87 -8.45 -9.21
C LYS A 5 -18.08 -7.90 -8.02
N CYS A 6 -16.77 -7.73 -8.16
CA CYS A 6 -15.90 -7.33 -7.07
C CYS A 6 -15.49 -5.85 -7.13
N HIS A 7 -15.51 -5.22 -8.31
CA HIS A 7 -14.98 -3.87 -8.50
C HIS A 7 -16.05 -2.85 -8.86
N THR A 8 -15.89 -1.61 -8.36
CA THR A 8 -16.63 -0.44 -8.87
C THR A 8 -15.92 0.13 -10.11
N ALA A 9 -14.60 0.24 -10.02
CA ALA A 9 -13.63 0.42 -11.09
C ALA A 9 -12.28 -0.07 -10.58
N ILE A 10 -11.44 -0.66 -11.42
CA ILE A 10 -10.11 -1.11 -10.99
C ILE A 10 -9.27 0.11 -10.56
N PRO A 11 -8.58 0.06 -9.41
CA PRO A 11 -8.44 -1.09 -8.50
C PRO A 11 -9.50 -1.16 -7.37
N HIS A 12 -10.38 -0.17 -7.23
CA HIS A 12 -11.38 -0.09 -6.16
C HIS A 12 -12.39 -1.25 -6.15
N LEU A 13 -12.42 -1.93 -5.01
CA LEU A 13 -13.42 -2.93 -4.69
C LEU A 13 -14.75 -2.27 -4.30
N ASN A 14 -15.86 -2.89 -4.69
CA ASN A 14 -17.17 -2.60 -4.10
C ASN A 14 -17.30 -3.27 -2.73
N ALA A 15 -18.42 -3.05 -2.03
CA ALA A 15 -18.64 -3.65 -0.71
C ALA A 15 -18.53 -5.19 -0.71
N PHE A 16 -18.99 -5.85 -1.79
CA PHE A 16 -18.85 -7.29 -1.94
C PHE A 16 -17.38 -7.70 -2.11
N GLY A 17 -16.61 -7.01 -2.96
CA GLY A 17 -15.20 -7.28 -3.18
C GLY A 17 -14.37 -7.10 -1.92
N GLN A 18 -14.61 -6.02 -1.17
CA GLN A 18 -13.96 -5.79 0.14
C GLN A 18 -14.29 -6.91 1.12
N PHE A 19 -15.57 -7.32 1.17
CA PHE A 19 -16.02 -8.44 1.99
C PHE A 19 -15.41 -9.78 1.59
N PHE A 20 -15.29 -10.04 0.29
CA PHE A 20 -14.70 -11.25 -0.25
C PHE A 20 -13.20 -11.31 0.09
N LEU A 21 -12.45 -10.24 -0.15
CA LEU A 21 -11.03 -10.11 0.20
C LEU A 21 -10.81 -10.28 1.70
N ALA A 22 -11.56 -9.56 2.54
CA ALA A 22 -11.42 -9.61 4.00
C ALA A 22 -11.79 -10.97 4.62
N ASN A 23 -12.69 -11.73 3.98
CA ASN A 23 -12.98 -13.12 4.36
C ASN A 23 -12.01 -14.13 3.75
N GLY A 24 -10.98 -13.63 3.08
CA GLY A 24 -9.93 -14.43 2.52
C GLY A 24 -10.35 -15.19 1.27
N TYR A 25 -11.02 -14.48 0.36
CA TYR A 25 -11.58 -15.00 -0.89
C TYR A 25 -12.68 -16.04 -0.68
N ARG A 26 -13.52 -15.84 0.35
CA ARG A 26 -14.66 -16.70 0.68
C ARG A 26 -15.98 -15.94 0.61
N ILE A 27 -17.02 -16.64 0.15
CA ILE A 27 -18.41 -16.22 0.33
C ILE A 27 -19.00 -17.07 1.47
N PRO A 28 -19.50 -16.47 2.56
CA PRO A 28 -20.15 -17.21 3.63
C PRO A 28 -21.31 -18.06 3.12
N GLY A 29 -21.40 -19.30 3.59
CA GLY A 29 -22.47 -20.23 3.21
C GLY A 29 -22.31 -20.87 1.83
N VAL A 30 -21.25 -20.55 1.08
CA VAL A 30 -20.94 -21.20 -0.20
C VAL A 30 -19.72 -22.08 -0.01
N GLU A 31 -19.85 -23.37 -0.36
CA GLU A 31 -18.70 -24.27 -0.35
C GLU A 31 -17.67 -23.83 -1.40
N PRO A 32 -16.37 -23.79 -1.04
CA PRO A 32 -15.30 -23.52 -1.98
C PRO A 32 -15.30 -24.50 -3.15
N GLY A 33 -15.55 -24.02 -4.36
CA GLY A 33 -15.28 -24.78 -5.58
C GLY A 33 -13.81 -24.71 -6.00
N PRO A 34 -13.32 -25.63 -6.84
CA PRO A 34 -12.00 -25.52 -7.44
C PRO A 34 -11.97 -24.34 -8.41
N ALA A 35 -11.37 -23.23 -7.99
CA ALA A 35 -11.17 -22.05 -8.82
C ALA A 35 -9.72 -21.59 -8.70
N PHE A 36 -9.11 -21.31 -9.86
CA PHE A 36 -7.77 -20.74 -9.96
C PHE A 36 -7.89 -19.41 -10.71
N PRO A 37 -8.38 -18.35 -10.05
CA PRO A 37 -8.61 -17.09 -10.73
C PRO A 37 -7.27 -16.42 -10.98
N VAL A 38 -7.09 -15.99 -12.22
CA VAL A 38 -5.97 -15.17 -12.66
C VAL A 38 -6.53 -13.83 -13.07
N ALA A 39 -5.90 -12.75 -12.62
CA ALA A 39 -6.18 -11.42 -13.12
C ALA A 39 -4.90 -10.76 -13.63
N ILE A 40 -5.04 -9.85 -14.59
CA ILE A 40 -3.95 -9.06 -15.13
C ILE A 40 -4.31 -7.58 -15.02
N LYS A 41 -3.39 -6.74 -14.54
CA LYS A 41 -3.50 -5.28 -14.57
C LYS A 41 -2.40 -4.75 -15.49
N ALA A 42 -2.72 -3.74 -16.29
CA ALA A 42 -1.75 -2.97 -17.04
C ALA A 42 -1.97 -1.49 -16.79
N ASN A 43 -0.89 -0.76 -16.53
CA ASN A 43 -0.86 0.68 -16.38
C ASN A 43 0.01 1.30 -17.46
N PHE A 44 -0.52 2.28 -18.17
CA PHE A 44 0.22 3.11 -19.12
C PHE A 44 0.34 4.50 -18.51
N ALA A 45 1.54 5.00 -18.33
CA ALA A 45 1.78 6.29 -17.70
C ALA A 45 2.44 7.26 -18.68
N TYR A 46 2.04 8.53 -18.58
CA TYR A 46 2.74 9.68 -19.12
C TYR A 46 3.18 10.59 -17.98
N THR A 47 4.38 11.13 -18.06
CA THR A 47 4.84 12.23 -17.20
C THR A 47 5.49 13.34 -18.01
N SER A 48 5.27 14.60 -17.62
CA SER A 48 5.97 15.74 -18.21
C SER A 48 7.44 15.81 -17.78
N GLU A 49 7.78 15.18 -16.67
CA GLU A 49 9.13 15.15 -16.12
C GLU A 49 10.07 14.27 -16.96
N PRO A 50 11.32 14.69 -17.23
CA PRO A 50 12.30 13.81 -17.84
C PRO A 50 12.65 12.64 -16.91
N ASP A 51 12.60 11.42 -17.43
CA ASP A 51 13.05 10.24 -16.69
C ASP A 51 14.59 10.24 -16.53
N PRO A 52 15.15 10.07 -15.31
CA PRO A 52 16.59 10.06 -15.09
C PRO A 52 17.34 8.93 -15.81
N ALA A 53 16.68 7.80 -16.08
CA ALA A 53 17.24 6.66 -16.81
C ALA A 53 17.07 6.79 -18.33
N GLY A 54 16.48 7.88 -18.82
CA GLY A 54 16.28 8.15 -20.24
C GLY A 54 15.08 7.44 -20.86
N LEU A 55 14.13 6.95 -20.06
CA LEU A 55 12.89 6.39 -20.58
C LEU A 55 12.06 7.46 -21.32
N PRO A 56 11.26 7.07 -22.33
CA PRO A 56 10.31 7.97 -22.95
C PRO A 56 9.32 8.52 -21.92
N LYS A 57 8.78 9.72 -22.16
CA LYS A 57 7.75 10.32 -21.29
C LYS A 57 6.47 9.50 -21.16
N ALA A 58 6.20 8.62 -22.12
CA ALA A 58 5.07 7.70 -22.09
C ALA A 58 5.59 6.26 -22.11
N VAL A 59 5.22 5.47 -21.10
CA VAL A 59 5.69 4.10 -20.92
C VAL A 59 4.55 3.15 -20.62
N VAL A 60 4.80 1.86 -20.86
CA VAL A 60 4.11 0.80 -20.11
C VAL A 60 4.74 0.81 -18.73
N ASP A 61 4.00 1.33 -17.77
CA ASP A 61 4.48 1.60 -16.43
C ASP A 61 4.48 0.31 -15.62
N GLU A 62 3.31 -0.32 -15.53
CA GLU A 62 3.13 -1.56 -14.77
C GLU A 62 2.40 -2.61 -15.62
N VAL A 63 2.83 -3.86 -15.49
CA VAL A 63 2.02 -5.01 -15.90
C VAL A 63 2.09 -6.02 -14.76
N GLU A 64 0.96 -6.30 -14.12
CA GLU A 64 0.88 -7.18 -12.96
C GLU A 64 0.01 -8.39 -13.24
N VAL A 65 0.44 -9.53 -12.71
CA VAL A 65 -0.33 -10.78 -12.70
C VAL A 65 -0.69 -11.12 -11.26
N PHE A 66 -1.97 -11.38 -11.04
CA PHE A 66 -2.54 -11.73 -9.75
C PHE A 66 -3.09 -13.15 -9.75
N LEU A 67 -2.81 -13.89 -8.68
CA LEU A 67 -3.42 -15.19 -8.38
C LEU A 67 -3.90 -15.16 -6.93
N ALA A 68 -5.18 -15.43 -6.70
CA ALA A 68 -5.77 -15.34 -5.38
C ALA A 68 -6.83 -16.41 -5.16
N GLY A 69 -6.72 -17.22 -4.12
CA GLY A 69 -7.69 -18.31 -3.99
C GLY A 69 -7.62 -19.07 -2.69
N LEU A 70 -8.34 -20.20 -2.68
CA LEU A 70 -8.45 -21.09 -1.54
C LEU A 70 -7.60 -22.33 -1.76
N ALA A 71 -6.92 -22.76 -0.69
CA ALA A 71 -6.20 -24.03 -0.63
C ALA A 71 -6.84 -24.90 0.47
N GLY A 72 -8.06 -25.36 0.22
CA GLY A 72 -8.89 -26.06 1.22
C GLY A 72 -9.71 -25.13 2.12
N PRO A 73 -10.33 -25.64 3.20
CA PRO A 73 -11.38 -24.91 3.92
C PRO A 73 -10.90 -23.67 4.67
N ARG A 74 -9.66 -23.70 5.17
CA ARG A 74 -9.11 -22.67 6.09
C ARG A 74 -7.91 -21.92 5.54
N THR A 75 -7.36 -22.35 4.41
CA THR A 75 -6.18 -21.73 3.82
C THR A 75 -6.55 -20.96 2.57
N ASN A 76 -5.92 -19.81 2.38
CA ASN A 76 -5.96 -19.04 1.16
C ASN A 76 -4.54 -18.60 0.78
N TYR A 77 -4.40 -18.12 -0.44
CA TYR A 77 -3.13 -17.64 -0.96
C TYR A 77 -3.37 -16.38 -1.80
N PHE A 78 -2.30 -15.62 -1.95
CA PHE A 78 -2.21 -14.51 -2.87
C PHE A 78 -0.82 -14.44 -3.47
N PHE A 79 -0.76 -14.07 -4.73
CA PHE A 79 0.45 -13.87 -5.48
C PHE A 79 0.25 -12.68 -6.42
N GLU A 80 1.18 -11.74 -6.38
CA GLU A 80 1.25 -10.55 -7.22
C GLU A 80 2.66 -10.45 -7.80
N GLN A 81 2.74 -10.47 -9.13
CA GLN A 81 4.00 -10.39 -9.87
C GLN A 81 3.96 -9.24 -10.85
N TYR A 82 4.93 -8.33 -10.73
CA TYR A 82 5.18 -7.32 -11.74
C TYR A 82 5.97 -7.96 -12.88
N VAL A 83 5.36 -8.07 -14.04
CA VAL A 83 6.05 -8.40 -15.29
C VAL A 83 6.83 -7.18 -15.76
N VAL A 84 6.20 -6.00 -15.66
CA VAL A 84 6.80 -4.68 -15.93
C VAL A 84 6.56 -3.79 -14.70
N ASP A 85 7.57 -3.01 -14.35
CA ASP A 85 7.56 -2.05 -13.23
C ASP A 85 8.43 -0.84 -13.59
N GLY A 86 7.85 0.36 -13.65
CA GLY A 86 8.50 1.59 -14.10
C GLY A 86 9.17 1.46 -15.48
N GLY A 87 8.56 0.72 -16.41
CA GLY A 87 9.15 0.41 -17.73
C GLY A 87 10.31 -0.59 -17.73
N ASN A 88 10.70 -1.12 -16.56
CA ASN A 88 11.73 -2.12 -16.38
C ASN A 88 11.12 -3.50 -16.07
N ARG A 89 11.98 -4.53 -15.95
CA ARG A 89 11.54 -5.86 -15.50
C ARG A 89 11.12 -5.78 -14.03
N GLY A 90 9.88 -6.16 -13.75
CA GLY A 90 9.35 -6.14 -12.39
C GLY A 90 9.82 -7.30 -11.50
N LEU A 91 9.53 -7.15 -10.21
CA LEU A 91 9.80 -8.14 -9.17
C LEU A 91 8.50 -8.71 -8.59
N THR A 92 8.60 -9.86 -7.91
CA THR A 92 7.47 -10.36 -7.12
C THR A 92 7.23 -9.42 -5.94
N ARG A 93 6.02 -8.87 -5.85
CA ARG A 93 5.61 -8.00 -4.74
C ARG A 93 5.13 -8.87 -3.58
N ASP A 94 3.97 -9.47 -3.75
CA ASP A 94 3.35 -10.30 -2.73
C ASP A 94 3.33 -11.78 -3.16
N ALA A 95 3.65 -12.66 -2.23
CA ALA A 95 3.56 -14.10 -2.39
C ALA A 95 3.40 -14.74 -1.01
N TRP A 96 2.17 -15.01 -0.62
CA TRP A 96 1.87 -15.45 0.73
C TRP A 96 0.74 -16.48 0.79
N VAL A 97 0.74 -17.22 1.90
CA VAL A 97 -0.31 -18.14 2.30
C VAL A 97 -0.85 -17.68 3.64
N ASN A 98 -2.17 -17.75 3.82
CA ASN A 98 -2.79 -17.43 5.09
C ASN A 98 -3.76 -18.53 5.54
N TYR A 99 -3.66 -18.88 6.81
CA TYR A 99 -4.42 -19.91 7.49
C TYR A 99 -5.35 -19.28 8.53
N ARG A 100 -6.64 -19.54 8.42
CA ARG A 100 -7.64 -19.15 9.42
C ARG A 100 -7.69 -20.19 10.53
N ALA A 101 -7.19 -19.84 11.71
CA ALA A 101 -7.17 -20.71 12.89
C ALA A 101 -8.56 -20.94 13.50
N THR A 102 -9.52 -20.07 13.17
CA THR A 102 -10.90 -20.11 13.68
C THR A 102 -11.90 -20.54 12.59
N PRO A 103 -13.08 -21.07 12.97
CA PRO A 103 -14.16 -21.31 12.01
C PRO A 103 -14.58 -20.05 11.25
N ALA A 104 -15.15 -20.23 10.05
CA ALA A 104 -15.61 -19.11 9.21
C ALA A 104 -16.67 -18.22 9.90
N ALA A 105 -17.50 -18.83 10.77
CA ALA A 105 -18.56 -18.15 11.53
C ALA A 105 -18.08 -17.53 12.86
N ALA A 106 -16.78 -17.62 13.21
CA ALA A 106 -16.28 -17.04 14.44
C ALA A 106 -16.46 -15.52 14.46
N ARG A 107 -17.02 -14.99 15.55
CA ARG A 107 -17.23 -13.53 15.74
C ARG A 107 -15.92 -12.75 15.73
N VAL A 108 -14.88 -13.34 16.30
CA VAL A 108 -13.52 -12.79 16.34
C VAL A 108 -12.62 -13.77 15.59
N PRO A 109 -12.34 -13.54 14.31
CA PRO A 109 -11.46 -14.42 13.55
C PRO A 109 -10.02 -14.26 14.02
N VAL A 110 -9.30 -15.38 14.06
CA VAL A 110 -7.84 -15.45 14.22
C VAL A 110 -7.25 -16.09 12.98
N TRP A 111 -6.16 -15.52 12.49
CA TRP A 111 -5.46 -15.96 11.29
C TRP A 111 -3.94 -15.77 11.39
N LEU A 112 -3.22 -16.54 10.58
CA LEU A 112 -1.78 -16.56 10.46
C LEU A 112 -1.41 -16.49 8.98
N GLN A 113 -0.59 -15.52 8.60
CA GLN A 113 -0.05 -15.35 7.26
C GLN A 113 1.47 -15.56 7.26
N ALA A 114 1.99 -16.18 6.21
CA ALA A 114 3.40 -16.41 6.00
C ALA A 114 3.75 -16.19 4.52
N GLY A 115 4.89 -15.56 4.27
CA GLY A 115 5.39 -15.30 2.92
C GLY A 115 5.96 -13.90 2.77
N SER A 116 5.92 -13.39 1.54
CA SER A 116 6.25 -12.00 1.18
C SER A 116 4.96 -11.20 1.07
N PHE A 117 4.83 -10.10 1.80
CA PHE A 117 3.65 -9.25 1.74
C PHE A 117 3.96 -7.78 2.06
N THR A 118 3.16 -6.88 1.50
CA THR A 118 3.14 -5.47 1.87
C THR A 118 2.63 -5.32 3.32
N LEU A 119 3.32 -4.51 4.12
CA LEU A 119 2.97 -4.31 5.52
C LEU A 119 1.60 -3.64 5.69
N PRO A 120 0.83 -3.96 6.75
CA PRO A 120 -0.47 -3.35 6.96
C PRO A 120 -0.32 -1.86 7.30
N LEU A 121 -0.77 -1.00 6.40
CA LEU A 121 -0.83 0.45 6.60
C LEU A 121 -2.28 0.95 6.58
N PRO A 122 -2.55 2.17 7.10
CA PRO A 122 -3.87 2.77 7.01
C PRO A 122 -4.40 2.94 5.58
N VAL A 123 -3.47 3.14 4.65
CA VAL A 123 -3.71 3.23 3.21
C VAL A 123 -2.67 2.34 2.55
N ASP A 124 -3.08 1.56 1.55
CA ASP A 124 -2.15 0.77 0.75
C ASP A 124 -1.25 1.73 -0.05
N PRO A 125 0.07 1.68 0.15
CA PRO A 125 0.98 2.62 -0.48
C PRO A 125 1.01 2.49 -2.01
N GLU A 126 0.62 1.35 -2.58
CA GLU A 126 0.77 1.12 -4.02
C GLU A 126 -0.42 0.49 -4.73
N THR A 127 -0.89 -0.69 -4.29
CA THR A 127 -1.76 -1.56 -5.12
C THR A 127 -3.08 -0.86 -5.47
N PHE A 128 -3.51 0.10 -4.63
CA PHE A 128 -4.75 0.85 -4.78
C PHE A 128 -4.54 2.35 -5.03
N ARG A 129 -3.34 2.77 -5.41
CA ARG A 129 -3.03 4.19 -5.58
C ARG A 129 -3.80 4.77 -6.78
N GLU A 130 -4.45 5.92 -6.59
CA GLU A 130 -5.13 6.66 -7.67
C GLU A 130 -4.20 7.63 -8.41
N SER A 131 -3.14 8.08 -7.75
CA SER A 131 -2.16 9.06 -8.21
C SER A 131 -0.86 8.39 -8.64
N ALA A 132 -0.12 8.97 -9.59
CA ALA A 132 1.23 8.51 -9.92
C ALA A 132 2.28 8.99 -8.90
N GLN A 133 1.92 9.90 -7.99
CA GLN A 133 2.78 10.35 -6.89
C GLN A 133 2.69 9.39 -5.71
N HIS A 134 3.83 8.88 -5.24
CA HIS A 134 3.88 8.05 -4.02
C HIS A 134 3.45 8.86 -2.80
N TYR A 135 3.05 8.17 -1.73
CA TYR A 135 2.88 8.81 -0.43
C TYR A 135 4.26 9.02 0.19
N THR A 136 4.77 10.24 0.14
CA THR A 136 6.14 10.60 0.58
C THR A 136 6.44 10.18 2.01
N VAL A 137 5.44 10.15 2.90
CA VAL A 137 5.58 9.69 4.29
C VAL A 137 6.01 8.21 4.40
N PHE A 138 5.67 7.40 3.41
CA PHE A 138 6.03 5.98 3.34
C PHE A 138 7.36 5.73 2.61
N ASP A 139 7.86 6.73 1.89
CA ASP A 139 9.17 6.73 1.21
C ASP A 139 10.31 7.28 2.08
N GLN A 140 9.99 7.86 3.25
CA GLN A 140 10.99 8.51 4.10
C GLN A 140 12.09 7.55 4.57
N THR A 141 13.27 7.70 3.97
CA THR A 141 14.53 7.19 4.47
C THR A 141 15.13 8.21 5.44
N ILE A 142 15.82 7.74 6.48
CA ILE A 142 16.46 8.63 7.48
C ILE A 142 17.93 8.24 7.58
N GLY A 143 18.82 9.21 7.41
CA GLY A 143 20.26 8.93 7.42
C GLY A 143 20.62 7.89 6.35
N ASN A 144 21.27 6.81 6.76
CA ASN A 144 21.68 5.72 5.87
C ASN A 144 20.67 4.55 5.85
N ASN A 145 19.57 4.64 6.59
CA ASN A 145 18.57 3.58 6.64
C ASN A 145 17.66 3.63 5.40
N PRO A 146 17.74 2.63 4.51
CA PRO A 146 17.00 2.62 3.25
C PRO A 146 15.56 2.11 3.41
N PHE A 147 15.13 1.82 4.65
CA PHE A 147 13.80 1.31 4.92
C PHE A 147 12.70 2.23 4.37
N ASN A 148 11.79 1.63 3.62
CA ASN A 148 10.50 2.20 3.22
C ASN A 148 9.38 1.16 3.41
N PHE A 149 8.14 1.63 3.31
CA PHE A 149 6.95 0.76 3.43
C PHE A 149 6.43 0.20 2.10
N PHE A 150 7.01 0.60 0.97
CA PHE A 150 6.62 0.11 -0.36
C PHE A 150 7.16 -1.30 -0.62
N ASP A 151 8.37 -1.57 -0.12
CA ASP A 151 9.02 -2.86 -0.29
C ASP A 151 8.29 -3.97 0.49
N PRO A 152 7.94 -5.08 -0.17
CA PRO A 152 7.31 -6.21 0.50
C PRO A 152 8.27 -6.82 1.51
N LYS A 153 7.73 -7.28 2.64
CA LYS A 153 8.51 -7.92 3.71
C LYS A 153 8.25 -9.41 3.71
N ILE A 154 9.31 -10.18 3.91
CA ILE A 154 9.22 -11.62 4.15
C ILE A 154 9.04 -11.84 5.64
N GLY A 155 8.07 -12.64 6.06
CA GLY A 155 7.93 -12.99 7.47
C GLY A 155 6.63 -13.71 7.81
N LEU A 156 6.25 -13.56 9.07
CA LEU A 156 5.03 -14.10 9.65
C LEU A 156 4.16 -12.95 10.16
N GLN A 157 2.86 -13.06 9.96
CA GLN A 157 1.89 -12.12 10.53
C GLN A 157 0.76 -12.89 11.21
N VAL A 158 0.42 -12.50 12.43
CA VAL A 158 -0.76 -12.98 13.14
C VAL A 158 -1.76 -11.85 13.24
N GLY A 159 -3.04 -12.15 12.98
CA GLY A 159 -4.11 -11.18 13.13
C GLY A 159 -5.31 -11.71 13.88
N VAL A 160 -5.97 -10.80 14.60
CA VAL A 160 -7.20 -11.05 15.37
C VAL A 160 -8.22 -9.96 15.04
N GLY A 161 -9.47 -10.35 14.85
CA GLY A 161 -10.57 -9.42 14.56
C GLY A 161 -10.80 -9.20 13.05
N SER A 162 -11.77 -8.35 12.73
CA SER A 162 -12.19 -8.08 11.35
C SER A 162 -11.71 -6.73 10.87
N ILE A 163 -11.18 -6.69 9.66
CA ILE A 163 -10.68 -5.45 9.05
C ILE A 163 -11.83 -4.58 8.51
N LEU A 164 -13.04 -5.13 8.44
CA LEU A 164 -14.23 -4.44 7.92
C LEU A 164 -15.14 -3.91 9.02
N GLN A 165 -14.99 -4.39 10.25
CA GLN A 165 -15.90 -4.05 11.34
C GLN A 165 -15.24 -4.23 12.70
N GLY A 166 -15.53 -3.32 13.62
CA GLY A 166 -15.02 -3.39 15.00
C GLY A 166 -13.52 -3.23 15.07
N THR A 167 -12.91 -3.88 16.07
CA THR A 167 -11.47 -3.84 16.33
C THR A 167 -10.75 -4.95 15.56
N SER A 168 -9.57 -4.65 15.01
CA SER A 168 -8.61 -5.67 14.60
C SER A 168 -7.19 -5.29 14.99
N LEU A 169 -6.39 -6.30 15.32
CA LEU A 169 -4.99 -6.20 15.69
C LEU A 169 -4.18 -7.15 14.82
N ARG A 170 -2.99 -6.72 14.41
CA ARG A 170 -2.04 -7.52 13.64
C ARG A 170 -0.64 -7.32 14.18
N VAL A 171 0.13 -8.40 14.21
CA VAL A 171 1.55 -8.38 14.58
C VAL A 171 2.34 -9.08 13.50
N PHE A 172 3.36 -8.42 12.98
CA PHE A 172 4.34 -8.95 12.04
C PHE A 172 5.68 -9.18 12.74
N ALA A 173 6.38 -10.23 12.34
CA ALA A 173 7.79 -10.41 12.61
C ALA A 173 8.49 -11.03 11.40
N GLY A 174 9.67 -10.53 11.05
CA GLY A 174 10.46 -11.03 9.93
C GLY A 174 11.94 -10.65 10.04
N PRO A 175 12.80 -11.21 9.20
CA PRO A 175 14.19 -10.77 9.08
C PRO A 175 14.28 -9.27 8.77
N GLY A 176 15.26 -8.60 9.38
CA GLY A 176 15.61 -7.22 9.03
C GLY A 176 16.22 -7.14 7.64
N HIS A 177 15.38 -6.95 6.63
CA HIS A 177 15.80 -6.98 5.22
C HIS A 177 14.93 -6.07 4.35
N ASP A 178 15.59 -5.18 3.62
CA ASP A 178 14.99 -4.39 2.54
C ASP A 178 15.60 -4.87 1.22
N ARG A 179 14.80 -5.56 0.42
CA ARG A 179 15.25 -6.30 -0.77
C ARG A 179 16.04 -5.44 -1.75
N GLN A 180 15.66 -4.16 -1.87
CA GLN A 180 16.25 -3.23 -2.83
C GLN A 180 17.44 -2.45 -2.27
N SER A 181 17.73 -2.58 -0.97
CA SER A 181 18.79 -1.79 -0.31
C SER A 181 20.21 -2.22 -0.65
N GLY A 182 20.41 -3.48 -1.07
CA GLY A 182 21.73 -4.08 -1.17
C GLY A 182 22.43 -4.35 0.18
N LEU A 183 21.78 -4.02 1.30
CA LEU A 183 22.31 -4.27 2.64
C LEU A 183 22.08 -5.73 3.08
N PRO A 184 23.00 -6.32 3.88
CA PRO A 184 22.83 -7.66 4.37
C PRO A 184 21.63 -7.76 5.32
N THR A 185 20.98 -8.92 5.33
CA THR A 185 19.89 -9.23 6.26
C THR A 185 20.43 -9.36 7.69
N VAL A 186 20.01 -8.49 8.60
CA VAL A 186 20.45 -8.52 10.01
C VAL A 186 19.28 -8.20 10.94
N GLY A 187 19.18 -8.93 12.05
CA GLY A 187 18.19 -8.67 13.09
C GLY A 187 16.77 -9.08 12.70
N THR A 188 15.82 -8.56 13.47
CA THR A 188 14.39 -8.85 13.33
C THR A 188 13.62 -7.54 13.26
N ASP A 189 12.76 -7.43 12.26
CA ASP A 189 11.78 -6.37 12.17
C ASP A 189 10.46 -6.82 12.78
N VAL A 190 9.82 -5.90 13.51
CA VAL A 190 8.53 -6.15 14.15
C VAL A 190 7.58 -5.00 13.84
N MET A 191 6.32 -5.34 13.55
CA MET A 191 5.27 -4.33 13.39
C MET A 191 4.04 -4.71 14.20
N GLY A 192 3.52 -3.76 14.97
CA GLY A 192 2.16 -3.80 15.49
C GLY A 192 1.27 -2.89 14.66
N TYR A 193 0.08 -3.36 14.28
CA TYR A 193 -0.95 -2.56 13.62
C TYR A 193 -2.30 -2.81 14.29
N GLY A 194 -2.99 -1.75 14.68
CA GLY A 194 -4.34 -1.80 15.22
C GLY A 194 -5.27 -0.89 14.46
N GLN A 195 -6.52 -1.30 14.30
CA GLN A 195 -7.56 -0.46 13.74
C GLN A 195 -8.93 -0.69 14.39
N GLN A 196 -9.76 0.34 14.31
CA GLN A 196 -11.14 0.33 14.77
C GLN A 196 -12.04 0.97 13.71
N VAL A 197 -13.05 0.23 13.26
CA VAL A 197 -14.09 0.74 12.35
C VAL A 197 -15.31 1.20 13.19
N ILE A 198 -15.76 2.44 12.99
CA ILE A 198 -16.87 3.08 13.69
C ILE A 198 -17.76 3.80 12.65
N GLY A 199 -18.78 3.12 12.14
CA GLY A 199 -19.66 3.66 11.11
C GLY A 199 -18.87 4.01 9.83
N PRO A 200 -18.88 5.27 9.36
CA PRO A 200 -18.13 5.67 8.17
C PRO A 200 -16.64 5.94 8.44
N PHE A 201 -16.18 5.79 9.69
CA PHE A 201 -14.82 6.12 10.09
C PHE A 201 -13.99 4.85 10.37
N THR A 202 -12.71 4.90 10.04
CA THR A 202 -11.70 3.95 10.50
C THR A 202 -10.57 4.72 11.16
N LEU A 203 -10.21 4.33 12.39
CA LEU A 203 -9.03 4.81 13.09
C LEU A 203 -7.98 3.72 13.09
N SER A 204 -6.72 4.06 12.87
CA SER A 204 -5.62 3.10 12.91
C SER A 204 -4.36 3.67 13.56
N LEU A 205 -3.55 2.76 14.06
CA LEU A 205 -2.25 3.01 14.70
C LEU A 205 -1.31 1.92 14.24
N TYR A 206 -0.07 2.28 13.96
CA TYR A 206 1.00 1.31 13.82
C TYR A 206 2.29 1.75 14.48
N ARG A 207 3.11 0.76 14.80
CA ARG A 207 4.50 0.92 15.19
C ARG A 207 5.33 -0.15 14.52
N TYR A 208 6.34 0.28 13.79
CA TYR A 208 7.34 -0.57 13.16
C TYR A 208 8.69 -0.31 13.83
N GLU A 209 9.42 -1.35 14.15
CA GLU A 209 10.76 -1.30 14.72
C GLU A 209 11.67 -2.29 13.99
N GLY A 210 12.92 -1.89 13.80
CA GLY A 210 13.90 -2.72 13.11
C GLY A 210 15.32 -2.25 13.39
N ALA A 211 16.27 -2.97 12.79
CA ALA A 211 17.67 -2.57 12.77
C ALA A 211 18.27 -2.85 11.39
N ARG A 212 19.20 -1.99 10.96
CA ARG A 212 19.97 -2.16 9.73
C ARG A 212 21.47 -2.06 10.01
N PRO A 213 22.31 -2.80 9.30
CA PRO A 213 23.74 -2.57 9.32
C PRO A 213 24.05 -1.25 8.61
N ASP A 214 24.81 -0.36 9.25
CA ASP A 214 25.36 0.84 8.60
C ASP A 214 26.73 0.54 7.95
N VAL A 215 27.33 1.52 7.25
CA VAL A 215 28.61 1.43 6.51
C VAL A 215 29.81 0.97 7.38
N ALA A 216 29.67 0.98 8.70
CA ALA A 216 30.67 0.54 9.67
C ALA A 216 30.31 -0.77 10.41
N ASP A 217 29.33 -1.54 9.91
CA ASP A 217 28.77 -2.74 10.56
C ASP A 217 28.17 -2.49 11.95
N LEU A 218 27.92 -1.22 12.31
CA LEU A 218 27.18 -0.85 13.50
C LEU A 218 25.68 -0.94 13.21
N LEU A 219 24.91 -1.45 14.18
CA LEU A 219 23.45 -1.59 14.04
C LEU A 219 22.77 -0.25 14.23
N ASP A 220 22.22 0.29 13.14
CA ASP A 220 21.30 1.42 13.15
C ASP A 220 19.89 0.93 13.50
N ARG A 221 19.38 1.30 14.68
CA ARG A 221 18.03 0.96 15.12
C ARG A 221 17.06 2.06 14.76
N PHE A 222 15.92 1.66 14.24
CA PHE A 222 14.90 2.59 13.83
C PHE A 222 13.53 2.22 14.36
N SER A 223 12.67 3.24 14.44
CA SER A 223 11.25 3.06 14.62
C SER A 223 10.45 4.03 13.76
N ARG A 224 9.27 3.61 13.36
CA ARG A 224 8.23 4.43 12.72
C ARG A 224 6.93 4.21 13.45
N GLN A 225 6.25 5.28 13.82
CA GLN A 225 4.96 5.23 14.48
C GLN A 225 3.99 6.13 13.73
N GLY A 226 2.83 5.61 13.36
CA GLY A 226 1.85 6.38 12.62
C GLY A 226 0.42 6.17 13.08
N TYR A 227 -0.39 7.16 12.75
CA TYR A 227 -1.81 7.26 13.06
C TYR A 227 -2.57 7.49 11.78
N GLY A 228 -3.61 6.69 11.55
CA GLY A 228 -4.45 6.78 10.37
C GLY A 228 -5.88 7.15 10.72
N PHE A 229 -6.49 7.92 9.82
CA PHE A 229 -7.91 8.22 9.82
C PHE A 229 -8.44 8.03 8.39
N THR A 230 -9.49 7.24 8.26
CA THR A 230 -10.22 7.07 7.01
C THR A 230 -11.68 7.42 7.22
N TYR A 231 -12.28 8.12 6.28
CA TYR A 231 -13.69 8.43 6.21
C TYR A 231 -14.24 8.02 4.86
N ALA A 232 -15.38 7.32 4.83
CA ALA A 232 -16.08 7.00 3.59
C ALA A 232 -17.60 7.12 3.79
N SER A 233 -18.24 8.05 3.10
CA SER A 233 -19.69 8.19 3.12
C SER A 233 -20.24 8.81 1.84
N GLY A 234 -21.20 8.13 1.23
CA GLY A 234 -21.83 8.58 -0.01
C GLY A 234 -20.82 8.77 -1.13
N ARG A 235 -20.59 10.03 -1.51
CA ARG A 235 -19.68 10.43 -2.59
C ARG A 235 -18.28 10.85 -2.11
N TRP A 236 -18.08 10.90 -0.79
CA TRP A 236 -16.85 11.41 -0.19
C TRP A 236 -16.03 10.27 0.38
N THR A 237 -14.74 10.30 0.10
CA THR A 237 -13.75 9.50 0.82
C THR A 237 -12.59 10.41 1.22
N SER A 238 -12.07 10.22 2.43
CA SER A 238 -10.87 10.91 2.90
C SER A 238 -9.97 9.95 3.65
N GLU A 239 -8.68 10.11 3.44
CA GLU A 239 -7.62 9.33 4.07
C GLU A 239 -6.60 10.30 4.62
N SER A 240 -6.14 10.07 5.84
CA SER A 240 -5.11 10.88 6.46
C SER A 240 -4.18 10.01 7.29
N VAL A 241 -2.88 10.29 7.18
CA VAL A 241 -1.84 9.61 7.95
C VAL A 241 -0.91 10.67 8.52
N LEU A 242 -0.54 10.49 9.79
CA LEU A 242 0.55 11.20 10.44
C LEU A 242 1.54 10.17 10.93
N GLN A 243 2.83 10.40 10.69
CA GLN A 243 3.92 9.51 11.10
C GLN A 243 5.02 10.31 11.79
N THR A 244 5.63 9.71 12.79
CA THR A 244 6.90 10.13 13.39
C THR A 244 7.88 8.97 13.34
N GLY A 245 9.14 9.27 13.08
CA GLY A 245 10.22 8.30 13.06
C GLY A 245 11.37 8.71 13.96
N TRP A 246 12.14 7.71 14.36
CA TRP A 246 13.45 7.90 14.95
C TRP A 246 14.40 6.87 14.37
N ASP A 247 15.58 7.31 13.98
CA ASP A 247 16.71 6.46 13.62
C ASP A 247 17.87 6.75 14.55
N SER A 248 18.67 5.73 14.84
CA SER A 248 19.94 5.96 15.52
C SER A 248 20.98 6.42 14.51
N SER A 249 22.24 6.47 14.91
CA SER A 249 23.35 6.71 14.00
C SER A 249 24.57 5.99 14.54
N VAL A 250 25.55 5.77 13.67
CA VAL A 250 26.87 5.21 14.03
C VAL A 250 27.56 5.92 15.19
N ASN A 251 27.28 7.21 15.41
CA ASN A 251 27.89 8.00 16.47
C ASN A 251 27.08 8.03 17.77
N GLY A 252 25.98 7.26 17.86
CA GLY A 252 25.07 7.25 19.01
C GLY A 252 24.15 8.46 19.12
N LEU A 253 24.20 9.38 18.16
CA LEU A 253 23.17 10.42 17.96
C LEU A 253 21.98 9.83 17.21
N GLY A 254 20.80 10.43 17.30
CA GLY A 254 19.63 9.96 16.55
C GLY A 254 19.02 11.05 15.71
N PHE A 255 18.34 10.65 14.64
CA PHE A 255 17.61 11.53 13.74
C PHE A 255 16.12 11.30 13.91
N ALA A 256 15.38 12.37 14.18
CA ALA A 256 13.92 12.33 14.17
C ALA A 256 13.42 12.60 12.75
N SER A 257 12.32 11.95 12.38
CA SER A 257 11.52 12.35 11.23
C SER A 257 10.06 12.54 11.60
N SER A 258 9.36 13.29 10.77
CA SER A 258 7.91 13.37 10.80
C SER A 258 7.38 13.54 9.39
N GLY A 259 6.10 13.23 9.21
CA GLY A 259 5.43 13.47 7.95
C GLY A 259 3.99 13.03 8.00
N GLY A 260 3.30 13.25 6.89
CA GLY A 260 1.92 12.84 6.76
C GLY A 260 1.27 13.37 5.51
N PHE A 261 0.03 12.95 5.29
CA PHE A 261 -0.80 13.45 4.22
C PHE A 261 -2.26 13.49 4.62
N THR A 262 -3.02 14.31 3.89
CA THR A 262 -4.47 14.23 3.82
C THR A 262 -4.86 14.17 2.36
N GLN A 263 -5.66 13.16 2.02
CA GLN A 263 -6.25 12.93 0.72
C GLN A 263 -7.77 13.04 0.84
N LEU A 264 -8.39 13.76 -0.09
CA LEU A 264 -9.83 13.92 -0.20
C LEU A 264 -10.24 13.59 -1.62
N ARG A 265 -11.27 12.77 -1.75
CA ARG A 265 -11.80 12.31 -3.03
C ARG A 265 -13.31 12.48 -3.05
N TYR A 266 -13.81 12.93 -4.20
CA TYR A 266 -15.22 13.18 -4.44
C TYR A 266 -15.70 12.54 -5.75
N GLU A 267 -16.76 11.74 -5.67
CA GLU A 267 -17.50 11.23 -6.82
C GLU A 267 -18.42 12.31 -7.38
N ILE A 268 -18.01 12.93 -8.49
CA ILE A 268 -18.83 13.92 -9.20
C ILE A 268 -20.05 13.23 -9.84
N GLY A 269 -19.85 12.03 -10.37
CA GLY A 269 -20.88 11.19 -10.95
C GLY A 269 -20.44 9.72 -11.04
N PRO A 270 -21.20 8.85 -11.72
CA PRO A 270 -20.90 7.42 -11.78
C PRO A 270 -19.55 7.11 -12.46
N ARG A 271 -19.08 8.00 -13.34
CA ARG A 271 -17.85 7.82 -14.10
C ARG A 271 -16.75 8.81 -13.78
N LEU A 272 -17.03 9.91 -13.09
CA LEU A 272 -16.08 11.00 -12.91
C LEU A 272 -15.86 11.25 -11.42
N PHE A 273 -14.60 11.39 -11.03
CA PHE A 273 -14.21 11.74 -9.68
C PHE A 273 -13.04 12.73 -9.70
N ALA A 274 -12.91 13.47 -8.61
CA ALA A 274 -11.77 14.35 -8.36
C ALA A 274 -11.10 13.96 -7.05
N LEU A 275 -9.79 14.16 -6.98
CA LEU A 275 -8.98 13.92 -5.80
C LEU A 275 -8.05 15.12 -5.58
N ALA A 276 -7.89 15.49 -4.32
CA ALA A 276 -6.86 16.42 -3.88
C ALA A 276 -6.08 15.77 -2.73
N ARG A 277 -4.75 15.83 -2.79
CA ARG A 277 -3.87 15.40 -1.70
C ARG A 277 -2.90 16.52 -1.35
N TYR A 278 -2.65 16.69 -0.06
CA TYR A 278 -1.57 17.51 0.45
C TYR A 278 -0.74 16.67 1.39
N GLU A 279 0.57 16.71 1.22
CA GLU A 279 1.51 15.93 2.01
C GLU A 279 2.77 16.72 2.35
N GLY A 280 3.44 16.29 3.41
CA GLY A 280 4.70 16.89 3.81
C GLY A 280 5.51 15.97 4.70
N THR A 281 6.81 16.13 4.61
CA THR A 281 7.82 15.31 5.28
C THR A 281 8.90 16.22 5.85
N ASN A 282 9.47 15.82 6.98
CA ASN A 282 10.60 16.48 7.62
C ASN A 282 11.56 15.41 8.14
N ASP A 283 12.77 15.38 7.61
CA ASP A 283 13.82 14.42 7.95
C ASP A 283 15.21 15.05 7.75
N THR A 284 16.24 14.21 7.56
CA THR A 284 17.62 14.66 7.37
C THR A 284 17.84 15.50 6.10
N ALA A 285 16.94 15.41 5.10
CA ALA A 285 16.96 16.25 3.91
C ALA A 285 16.23 17.60 4.10
N GLY A 286 15.58 17.80 5.26
CA GLY A 286 14.82 19.01 5.60
C GLY A 286 13.32 18.84 5.38
N PHE A 287 12.60 19.97 5.33
CA PHE A 287 11.15 19.99 5.16
C PHE A 287 10.76 20.06 3.68
N ALA A 288 9.93 19.12 3.23
CA ALA A 288 9.34 19.09 1.89
C ALA A 288 7.81 19.06 1.99
N ARG A 289 7.14 19.60 0.95
CA ARG A 289 5.68 19.58 0.83
C ARG A 289 5.26 19.47 -0.63
N ASP A 290 4.28 18.62 -0.86
CA ASP A 290 3.75 18.35 -2.19
C ASP A 290 2.22 18.43 -2.17
N GLY A 291 1.65 18.90 -3.28
CA GLY A 291 0.23 18.86 -3.54
C GLY A 291 -0.07 18.01 -4.78
N VAL A 292 -1.19 17.30 -4.78
CA VAL A 292 -1.70 16.57 -5.94
C VAL A 292 -3.12 17.03 -6.20
N LEU A 293 -3.42 17.43 -7.44
CA LEU A 293 -4.77 17.63 -7.93
C LEU A 293 -5.02 16.67 -9.08
N LEU A 294 -6.03 15.81 -8.94
CA LEU A 294 -6.32 14.74 -9.89
C LEU A 294 -7.77 14.78 -10.34
N LEU A 295 -7.98 14.56 -11.64
CA LEU A 295 -9.27 14.25 -12.23
C LEU A 295 -9.23 12.84 -12.83
N GLY A 296 -10.21 12.01 -12.47
CA GLY A 296 -10.27 10.62 -12.91
C GLY A 296 -11.59 10.28 -13.57
N MET A 297 -11.51 9.48 -14.64
CA MET A 297 -12.64 8.97 -15.40
C MET A 297 -12.61 7.44 -15.48
N ARG A 298 -13.70 6.79 -15.08
CA ARG A 298 -13.98 5.38 -15.34
C ARG A 298 -14.43 5.22 -16.78
N VAL A 299 -13.49 4.84 -17.65
CA VAL A 299 -13.74 4.60 -19.08
C VAL A 299 -14.68 3.40 -19.24
N THR A 300 -14.39 2.34 -18.49
CA THR A 300 -15.23 1.14 -18.36
C THR A 300 -15.23 0.66 -16.90
N HIS A 301 -15.89 -0.46 -16.60
CA HIS A 301 -15.78 -1.10 -15.28
C HIS A 301 -14.37 -1.65 -14.99
N ASN A 302 -13.60 -1.91 -16.04
CA ASN A 302 -12.30 -2.53 -15.98
C ASN A 302 -11.17 -1.57 -16.35
N ALA A 303 -11.49 -0.31 -16.68
CA ALA A 303 -10.51 0.66 -17.14
C ALA A 303 -10.79 2.06 -16.59
N ARG A 304 -9.73 2.76 -16.21
CA ARG A 304 -9.77 4.16 -15.78
C ARG A 304 -8.71 4.97 -16.50
N PHE A 305 -8.96 6.26 -16.60
CA PHE A 305 -8.03 7.28 -17.05
C PHE A 305 -7.93 8.36 -15.98
N THR A 306 -6.72 8.76 -15.60
CA THR A 306 -6.48 9.85 -14.66
C THR A 306 -5.53 10.88 -15.29
N VAL A 307 -5.72 12.13 -14.90
CA VAL A 307 -4.78 13.23 -15.16
C VAL A 307 -4.56 13.95 -13.85
N GLU A 308 -3.32 14.23 -13.52
CA GLU A 308 -2.95 14.91 -12.29
C GLU A 308 -1.87 15.96 -12.50
N ASP A 309 -1.89 16.99 -11.67
CA ASP A 309 -0.80 17.94 -11.50
C ASP A 309 -0.19 17.74 -10.10
N ILE A 310 1.11 17.44 -10.07
CA ILE A 310 1.91 17.37 -8.85
C ILE A 310 2.62 18.70 -8.66
N ILE A 311 2.38 19.32 -7.52
CA ILE A 311 2.88 20.65 -7.16
C ILE A 311 3.92 20.48 -6.05
N GLN A 312 5.19 20.36 -6.43
CA GLN A 312 6.30 20.18 -5.49
C GLN A 312 6.87 21.52 -5.06
N HIS A 313 7.22 21.68 -3.78
CA HIS A 313 7.75 22.94 -3.24
C HIS A 313 9.16 22.79 -2.66
N VAL A 314 10.17 22.57 -3.50
CA VAL A 314 11.58 22.52 -3.05
C VAL A 314 12.54 22.92 -4.19
N PRO A 315 13.41 23.95 -4.08
CA PRO A 315 13.23 25.28 -3.46
C PRO A 315 12.37 26.24 -4.30
N GLN A 316 11.95 25.83 -5.49
CA GLN A 316 10.99 26.54 -6.35
C GLN A 316 9.78 25.64 -6.57
N THR A 317 8.60 26.24 -6.78
CA THR A 317 7.42 25.46 -7.12
C THR A 317 7.60 24.84 -8.50
N LYS A 318 7.45 23.52 -8.58
CA LYS A 318 7.53 22.74 -9.80
C LYS A 318 6.20 22.02 -10.02
N HIS A 319 5.75 22.04 -11.27
CA HIS A 319 4.54 21.34 -11.70
C HIS A 319 4.93 20.16 -12.59
N THR A 320 4.41 18.99 -12.25
CA THR A 320 4.57 17.78 -13.05
C THR A 320 3.19 17.27 -13.44
N LEU A 321 2.89 17.33 -14.74
CA LEU A 321 1.67 16.78 -15.30
C LEU A 321 1.87 15.29 -15.53
N ASN A 322 1.02 14.46 -14.93
CA ASN A 322 0.95 13.04 -15.24
C ASN A 322 -0.42 12.68 -15.81
N ALA A 323 -0.44 11.62 -16.61
CA ALA A 323 -1.66 10.95 -17.02
C ALA A 323 -1.47 9.44 -16.96
N GLN A 324 -2.48 8.71 -16.50
CA GLN A 324 -2.43 7.25 -16.45
C GLN A 324 -3.67 6.63 -17.07
N TYR A 325 -3.48 5.54 -17.81
CA TYR A 325 -4.56 4.66 -18.25
C TYR A 325 -4.34 3.28 -17.64
N THR A 326 -5.19 2.89 -16.70
CA THR A 326 -5.14 1.58 -16.05
C THR A 326 -6.26 0.71 -16.59
N VAL A 327 -5.96 -0.55 -16.92
CA VAL A 327 -6.93 -1.57 -17.32
C VAL A 327 -6.65 -2.88 -16.61
N GLY A 328 -7.69 -3.65 -16.27
CA GLY A 328 -7.51 -5.00 -15.77
C GLY A 328 -8.53 -6.02 -16.28
N TYR A 329 -8.12 -7.28 -16.29
CA TYR A 329 -8.85 -8.43 -16.83
C TYR A 329 -8.85 -9.59 -15.85
#